data_AF-A0A7X5ZG10-F1
#
_entry.id   AF-A0A7X5ZG10-F1
#
_cell.length_a   1.000
_cell.length_b   1.000
_cell.length_c   1.000
_cell.angle_alpha   90.00
_cell.angle_beta   90.00
_cell.angle_gamma   90.00
#
_symmetry.space_group_name_H-M   'P 1'
#
loop_
_entity.id
_entity.type
_entity.pdbx_description
1 polymer ?
#
loop_
_entity_poly.entity_id
_entity_poly.type
_entity_poly.pdbx_seq_one_letter_code
_entity_poly.pdbx_strand_id
1 'polypeptide(L)'
;MKFTTITAGFASAAIAAAGAFAAFSAPIATADNQTTTSQLGSQATLTNGDIVQGWTLTGLKVSTDTIPYQPHGTLWEATATDEALQGNVTPIVSNLNARAQNGDTYRALFGVATAQGVNPSTLSQGEKTTGKVYFLSA
;
A
#
# COMPACT_ATOMS: atom_id res chain seq x y z
N MET A 1 8.20 5.86 1.61
CA MET A 1 7.96 5.07 0.38
C MET A 1 6.65 5.45 -0.26
N LYS A 2 6.57 5.31 -1.58
CA LYS A 2 5.35 5.46 -2.35
C LYS A 2 5.19 4.29 -3.31
N PHE A 3 4.03 3.65 -3.31
CA PHE A 3 3.68 2.62 -4.31
C PHE A 3 2.78 3.22 -5.40
N THR A 4 3.05 2.89 -6.66
CA THR A 4 2.31 3.37 -7.83
C THR A 4 1.83 2.20 -8.68
N THR A 5 0.54 2.16 -9.03
CA THR A 5 0.02 1.17 -9.98
C THR A 5 0.66 1.36 -11.36
N ILE A 6 1.22 0.29 -11.94
CA ILE A 6 1.52 0.26 -13.40
C ILE A 6 0.53 -0.70 -14.04
N THR A 7 -0.41 -0.15 -14.80
CA THR A 7 -1.31 -0.93 -15.65
C THR A 7 -0.55 -1.25 -16.93
N ALA A 8 0.10 -2.43 -16.99
CA ALA A 8 0.54 -2.99 -18.25
C ALA A 8 -0.70 -3.40 -19.04
N GLY A 9 -0.94 -2.74 -20.18
CA GLY A 9 -2.11 -2.96 -21.01
C GLY A 9 -2.16 -4.39 -21.55
N PHE A 10 -3.02 -5.23 -20.95
CA PHE A 10 -3.59 -6.38 -21.65
C PHE A 10 -4.93 -5.92 -22.24
N ALA A 11 -4.98 -5.88 -23.57
CA ALA A 11 -6.18 -5.57 -24.31
C ALA A 11 -7.18 -6.74 -24.18
N SER A 12 -8.26 -6.54 -23.44
CA SER A 12 -9.52 -7.25 -23.65
C SER A 12 -10.71 -6.46 -23.09
N ALA A 13 -11.59 -6.10 -24.03
CA ALA A 13 -13.02 -5.76 -23.94
C ALA A 13 -13.61 -5.16 -22.64
N ALA A 14 -14.08 -3.91 -22.79
CA ALA A 14 -15.32 -3.31 -22.28
C ALA A 14 -15.76 -3.58 -20.82
N ILE A 15 -15.78 -2.53 -19.99
CA ILE A 15 -16.97 -1.86 -19.41
C ILE A 15 -16.52 -0.46 -18.94
N ALA A 16 -17.33 0.56 -19.25
CA ALA A 16 -17.11 1.95 -18.85
C ALA A 16 -17.58 2.23 -17.40
N ALA A 17 -16.99 3.27 -16.81
CA ALA A 17 -17.36 3.97 -15.56
C ALA A 17 -16.77 3.43 -14.24
N ALA A 18 -15.61 3.98 -13.85
CA ALA A 18 -15.29 4.61 -12.55
C ALA A 18 -13.78 4.56 -12.29
N GLY A 19 -13.10 5.71 -12.41
CA GLY A 19 -11.77 5.96 -11.84
C GLY A 19 -10.64 4.99 -12.23
N ALA A 20 -10.39 4.80 -13.53
CA ALA A 20 -9.21 4.06 -13.99
C ALA A 20 -7.95 4.91 -13.80
N PHE A 21 -7.06 4.48 -12.91
CA PHE A 21 -5.72 5.05 -12.71
C PHE A 21 -4.91 4.93 -14.02
N ALA A 22 -4.80 6.03 -14.75
CA ALA A 22 -4.08 6.09 -16.02
C ALA A 22 -2.60 6.47 -15.81
N ALA A 23 -1.73 5.81 -16.56
CA ALA A 23 -0.28 5.84 -16.43
C ALA A 23 0.34 7.22 -16.73
N PHE A 24 1.29 7.63 -15.89
CA PHE A 24 2.29 8.62 -16.25
C PHE A 24 3.67 7.97 -16.24
N SER A 25 4.24 7.83 -17.43
CA SER A 25 5.67 7.68 -17.65
C SER A 25 6.26 9.10 -17.61
N ALA A 26 6.92 9.48 -16.52
CA ALA A 26 7.71 10.71 -16.50
C ALA A 26 8.99 10.51 -15.68
N PRO A 27 10.12 11.14 -16.10
CA PRO A 27 11.44 10.86 -15.54
C PRO A 27 11.58 11.38 -14.12
N ILE A 28 12.49 10.73 -13.38
CA ILE A 28 12.95 11.09 -12.03
C ILE A 28 13.28 12.58 -11.88
N ALA A 29 12.73 13.21 -10.85
CA ALA A 29 13.18 14.51 -10.36
C ALA A 29 13.65 14.33 -8.90
N THR A 30 14.94 14.50 -8.69
CA THR A 30 15.60 14.51 -7.39
C THR A 30 15.26 15.80 -6.63
N ALA A 31 14.69 15.66 -5.45
CA ALA A 31 14.68 16.69 -4.42
C ALA A 31 14.81 16.02 -3.04
N ASP A 32 15.70 16.57 -2.22
CA ASP A 32 16.12 16.17 -0.87
C ASP A 32 14.99 15.74 0.08
N ASN A 33 14.64 14.45 0.03
CA ASN A 33 14.11 13.59 1.11
C ASN A 33 13.83 12.25 0.42
N GLN A 34 14.68 11.24 0.57
CA GLN A 34 14.69 10.03 -0.27
C GLN A 34 13.34 9.30 -0.30
N THR A 35 12.46 9.70 -1.22
CA THR A 35 11.16 9.08 -1.42
C THR A 35 11.33 7.99 -2.47
N THR A 36 11.63 6.77 -2.02
CA THR A 36 11.63 5.58 -2.88
C THR A 36 10.23 5.38 -3.46
N THR A 37 10.13 5.43 -4.80
CA THR A 37 8.90 5.14 -5.54
C THR A 37 9.03 3.77 -6.19
N SER A 38 8.04 2.90 -5.97
CA SER A 38 8.02 1.53 -6.48
C SER A 38 6.66 1.20 -7.09
N GLN A 39 6.61 0.22 -7.98
CA GLN A 39 5.36 -0.25 -8.56
C GLN A 39 4.53 -1.04 -7.53
N LEU A 40 3.19 -0.92 -7.54
CA LEU A 40 2.31 -1.87 -6.83
C LEU A 40 2.58 -3.29 -7.35
N GLY A 41 2.82 -4.21 -6.42
CA GLY A 41 3.23 -5.58 -6.68
C GLY A 41 4.74 -5.78 -6.75
N SER A 42 5.53 -4.72 -6.75
CA SER A 42 6.97 -4.80 -6.54
C SER A 42 7.32 -4.52 -5.08
N GLN A 43 8.41 -5.12 -4.61
CA GLN A 43 8.95 -4.81 -3.29
C GLN A 43 9.67 -3.46 -3.32
N ALA A 44 9.39 -2.62 -2.33
CA ALA A 44 10.13 -1.40 -2.04
C ALA A 44 10.92 -1.59 -0.74
N THR A 45 12.15 -1.05 -0.67
CA THR A 45 13.03 -1.17 0.51
C THR A 45 13.24 0.15 1.26
N LEU A 46 13.06 0.10 2.58
CA LEU A 46 13.14 1.22 3.51
C LEU A 46 14.33 0.92 4.41
N THR A 47 15.34 1.77 4.35
CA THR A 47 16.54 1.64 5.18
C THR A 47 16.48 2.67 6.29
N ASN A 48 16.65 2.21 7.53
CA ASN A 48 16.74 3.06 8.72
C ASN A 48 17.95 2.61 9.56
N GLY A 49 19.11 3.24 9.30
CA GLY A 49 20.38 2.77 9.87
C GLY A 49 20.72 1.37 9.36
N ASP A 50 20.97 0.44 10.29
CA ASP A 50 21.29 -0.97 10.00
C ASP A 50 20.05 -1.85 9.77
N ILE A 51 18.85 -1.27 9.83
CA ILE A 51 17.58 -1.97 9.63
C ILE A 51 17.10 -1.74 8.20
N VAL A 52 16.80 -2.82 7.48
CA VAL A 52 16.21 -2.78 6.13
C VAL A 52 14.88 -3.51 6.13
N GLN A 53 13.83 -2.80 5.74
CA GLN A 53 12.46 -3.28 5.69
C GLN A 53 11.96 -3.30 4.25
N GLY A 54 11.34 -4.40 3.84
CA GLY A 54 10.73 -4.57 2.52
C GLY A 54 9.21 -4.52 2.61
N TRP A 55 8.57 -3.58 1.92
CA TRP A 55 7.12 -3.56 1.75
C TRP A 55 6.73 -3.97 0.33
N THR A 56 5.70 -4.79 0.20
CA THR A 56 5.04 -5.07 -1.08
C THR A 56 3.54 -4.83 -0.92
N LEU A 57 2.98 -3.88 -1.67
CA LEU A 57 1.53 -3.64 -1.71
C LEU A 57 0.95 -4.13 -3.03
N THR A 58 -0.13 -4.90 -2.97
CA THR A 58 -0.81 -5.50 -4.13
C THR A 58 -2.32 -5.33 -4.04
N GLY A 59 -3.01 -5.49 -5.17
CA GLY A 59 -4.45 -5.69 -5.19
C GLY A 59 -5.28 -4.53 -4.63
N LEU A 60 -4.83 -3.28 -4.83
CA LEU A 60 -5.61 -2.10 -4.43
C LEU A 60 -6.93 -2.05 -5.20
N LYS A 61 -8.05 -2.15 -4.49
CA LYS A 61 -9.41 -2.18 -5.06
C LYS A 61 -10.47 -1.73 -4.05
N VAL A 62 -11.69 -1.50 -4.53
CA VAL A 62 -12.85 -1.30 -3.63
C VAL A 62 -13.07 -2.58 -2.84
N SER A 63 -13.19 -2.45 -1.52
CA SER A 63 -13.39 -3.57 -0.61
C SER A 63 -14.87 -3.96 -0.54
N THR A 64 -15.13 -5.26 -0.45
CA THR A 64 -16.44 -5.83 -0.14
C THR A 64 -16.47 -6.40 1.28
N ASP A 65 -15.41 -6.21 2.05
CA ASP A 65 -15.31 -6.75 3.41
C ASP A 65 -16.18 -5.95 4.37
N THR A 66 -16.72 -6.65 5.37
CA THR A 66 -17.32 -6.00 6.54
C THR A 66 -16.25 -5.87 7.62
N ILE A 67 -15.87 -4.64 7.96
CA ILE A 67 -14.94 -4.33 9.04
C ILE A 67 -15.71 -3.85 10.27
N PRO A 68 -15.15 -3.93 11.49
CA PRO A 68 -15.80 -3.44 12.72
C PRO A 68 -15.77 -1.91 12.82
N TYR A 69 -16.21 -1.26 11.74
CA TYR A 69 -16.27 0.18 11.55
C TYR A 69 -17.27 0.45 10.42
N GLN A 70 -18.14 1.45 10.59
CA GLN A 70 -19.07 1.85 9.54
C GLN A 70 -18.38 2.86 8.62
N PRO A 71 -18.03 2.50 7.37
CA PRO A 71 -17.39 3.44 6.46
C PRO A 71 -18.39 4.51 6.00
N HIS A 72 -18.05 5.78 6.24
CA HIS A 72 -18.75 6.94 5.70
C HIS A 72 -18.12 7.34 4.35
N GLY A 73 -18.22 6.45 3.35
CA GLY A 73 -17.58 6.62 2.05
C GLY A 73 -17.31 5.28 1.37
N THR A 74 -16.44 5.29 0.36
CA THR A 74 -16.01 4.04 -0.31
C THR A 74 -14.85 3.43 0.47
N LEU A 75 -15.03 2.19 0.92
CA LEU A 75 -13.97 1.41 1.55
C LEU A 75 -13.07 0.80 0.46
N TRP A 76 -11.78 1.02 0.56
CA TRP A 76 -10.76 0.42 -0.29
C TRP A 76 -9.91 -0.55 0.51
N GLU A 77 -9.43 -1.60 -0.13
CA GLU A 77 -8.49 -2.57 0.45
C GLU A 77 -7.26 -2.72 -0.44
N ALA A 78 -6.13 -3.04 0.18
CA ALA A 78 -4.94 -3.58 -0.48
C ALA A 78 -4.35 -4.70 0.38
N THR A 79 -3.62 -5.62 -0.24
CA THR A 79 -2.81 -6.61 0.49
C THR A 79 -1.40 -6.06 0.65
N ALA A 80 -0.96 -5.93 1.89
CA ALA A 80 0.37 -5.47 2.24
C ALA A 80 1.17 -6.63 2.85
N THR A 81 2.38 -6.83 2.34
CA THR A 81 3.37 -7.74 2.89
C THR A 81 4.54 -6.92 3.40
N ASP A 82 4.89 -7.12 4.66
CA ASP A 82 6.07 -6.55 5.30
C ASP A 82 7.10 -7.65 5.55
N GLU A 83 8.37 -7.34 5.27
CA GLU A 83 9.48 -8.29 5.40
C GLU A 83 10.68 -7.62 6.08
N ALA A 84 11.24 -8.30 7.08
CA ALA A 84 12.44 -7.88 7.78
C ALA A 84 13.69 -8.32 7.01
N LEU A 85 14.14 -7.53 6.04
CA LEU A 85 15.29 -7.87 5.19
C LEU A 85 16.62 -7.83 5.97
N GLN A 86 16.77 -6.88 6.88
CA GLN A 86 17.92 -6.77 7.77
C GLN A 86 17.50 -6.21 9.13
N GLY A 87 17.95 -6.84 10.21
CA GLY A 87 17.56 -6.48 11.57
C GLY A 87 16.10 -6.84 11.90
N ASN A 88 15.67 -6.47 13.10
CA ASN A 88 14.29 -6.69 13.55
C ASN A 88 13.42 -5.51 13.13
N VAL A 89 12.23 -5.81 12.60
CA VAL A 89 11.33 -4.81 12.02
C VAL A 89 9.96 -4.92 12.68
N THR A 90 9.35 -3.80 13.01
CA THR A 90 7.95 -3.75 13.43
C THR A 90 7.10 -3.19 12.28
N PRO A 91 6.05 -3.89 11.83
CA PRO A 91 5.17 -3.39 10.78
C PRO A 91 4.40 -2.14 11.24
N ILE A 92 4.62 -0.98 10.59
CA ILE A 92 3.94 0.28 10.92
C ILE A 92 2.91 0.63 9.83
N VAL A 93 1.74 -0.02 9.88
CA VAL A 93 0.65 0.17 8.91
C VAL A 93 0.11 1.61 8.91
N SER A 94 0.19 2.31 10.04
CA SER A 94 -0.27 3.70 10.19
C SER A 94 0.45 4.70 9.29
N ASN A 95 1.63 4.34 8.76
CA ASN A 95 2.41 5.17 7.83
C ASN A 95 1.97 4.99 6.36
N LEU A 96 1.10 4.01 6.07
CA LEU A 96 0.60 3.79 4.72
C LEU A 96 -0.52 4.79 4.38
N ASN A 97 -0.48 5.25 3.12
CA ASN A 97 -1.46 6.16 2.55
C ASN A 97 -1.79 5.68 1.14
N ALA A 98 -3.07 5.69 0.78
CA ALA A 98 -3.50 5.59 -0.60
C ALA A 98 -3.61 6.99 -1.18
N ARG A 99 -3.11 7.21 -2.40
CA ARG A 99 -3.23 8.51 -3.07
C ARG A 99 -3.98 8.34 -4.38
N ALA A 100 -5.06 9.09 -4.55
CA ALA A 100 -5.80 9.13 -5.80
C ALA A 100 -5.13 10.03 -6.84
N GLN A 101 -5.47 9.81 -8.10
CA GLN A 101 -4.90 10.54 -9.24
C GLN A 101 -5.24 12.04 -9.20
N ASN A 102 -6.40 12.39 -8.64
CA ASN A 102 -6.80 13.78 -8.41
C ASN A 102 -5.96 14.49 -7.32
N GLY A 103 -5.04 13.78 -6.67
CA GLY A 103 -4.14 14.32 -5.65
C GLY A 103 -4.55 14.01 -4.22
N ASP A 104 -5.78 13.55 -4.00
CA ASP A 104 -6.33 13.24 -2.67
C ASP A 104 -5.56 12.12 -2.01
N THR A 105 -5.38 12.23 -0.69
CA THR A 105 -4.64 11.26 0.11
C THR A 105 -5.52 10.71 1.21
N TYR A 106 -5.62 9.39 1.27
CA TYR A 106 -6.44 8.63 2.21
C TYR A 106 -5.53 7.87 3.17
N ARG A 107 -5.66 8.15 4.47
CA ARG A 107 -4.91 7.45 5.53
C ARG A 107 -5.36 5.99 5.61
N ALA A 108 -4.43 5.09 5.95
CA ALA A 108 -4.79 3.73 6.33
C ALA A 108 -5.68 3.74 7.59
N LEU A 109 -6.69 2.87 7.63
CA LEU A 109 -7.56 2.63 8.78
C LEU A 109 -6.88 1.70 9.80
N PHE A 110 -5.69 2.09 10.28
CA PHE A 110 -4.87 1.26 11.18
C PHE A 110 -5.48 1.06 12.58
N GLY A 111 -6.38 1.96 13.02
CA GLY A 111 -7.07 1.85 14.30
C GLY A 111 -8.21 0.83 14.31
N VAL A 112 -8.62 0.32 13.14
CA VAL A 112 -9.66 -0.70 13.01
C VAL A 112 -8.98 -2.06 12.87
N ALA A 113 -8.75 -2.73 14.00
CA ALA A 113 -8.18 -4.06 13.99
C ALA A 113 -9.14 -5.04 13.30
N THR A 114 -8.66 -5.72 12.25
CA THR A 114 -9.39 -6.78 11.57
C THR A 114 -8.60 -8.08 11.66
N ALA A 115 -9.30 -9.22 11.66
CA ALA A 115 -8.65 -10.53 11.68
C ALA A 115 -7.78 -10.78 10.42
N GLN A 116 -8.07 -10.07 9.34
CA GLN A 116 -7.33 -10.15 8.07
C GLN A 116 -6.19 -9.11 7.99
N GLY A 117 -6.06 -8.24 8.99
CA GLY A 117 -5.09 -7.15 9.00
C GLY A 117 -3.64 -7.63 9.13
N VAL A 118 -2.70 -6.77 8.76
CA VAL A 118 -1.27 -7.05 8.97
C VAL A 118 -0.98 -7.17 10.47
N ASN A 119 -0.37 -8.28 10.89
CA ASN A 119 0.01 -8.48 12.29
C ASN A 119 1.09 -7.44 12.69
N PRO A 120 0.86 -6.63 13.74
CA PRO A 120 1.80 -5.57 14.16
C PRO A 120 2.97 -6.07 15.03
N SER A 121 3.08 -7.39 15.27
CA SER A 121 4.17 -7.97 16.05
C SER A 121 5.51 -7.79 15.35
N THR A 122 6.57 -7.60 16.13
CA THR A 122 7.94 -7.49 15.60
C THR A 122 8.34 -8.77 14.87
N LEU A 123 8.86 -8.59 13.67
CA LEU A 123 9.47 -9.59 12.82
C LEU A 123 10.98 -9.65 13.11
N SER A 124 11.48 -10.86 13.29
CA SER A 124 12.91 -11.15 13.26
C SER A 124 13.42 -11.09 11.82
N GLN A 125 14.71 -10.86 11.62
CA GLN A 125 15.30 -10.84 10.29
C GLN A 125 14.98 -12.14 9.50
N GLY A 126 14.53 -11.96 8.26
CA GLY A 126 14.07 -13.03 7.36
C GLY A 126 12.58 -13.39 7.52
N GLU A 127 11.91 -12.90 8.56
CA GLU A 127 10.47 -13.11 8.73
C GLU A 127 9.67 -12.08 7.92
N LYS A 128 8.43 -12.46 7.60
CA LYS A 128 7.45 -11.60 6.93
C LYS A 128 6.05 -11.80 7.46
N THR A 129 5.24 -10.75 7.36
CA THR A 129 3.80 -10.80 7.64
C THR A 129 3.04 -10.28 6.43
N THR A 130 1.86 -10.83 6.19
CA THR A 130 0.95 -10.40 5.12
C THR A 130 -0.44 -10.19 5.70
N GLY A 131 -1.09 -9.11 5.30
CA GLY A 131 -2.47 -8.84 5.67
C GLY A 131 -3.09 -7.73 4.83
N LYS A 132 -4.38 -7.51 5.05
CA LYS A 132 -5.15 -6.43 4.45
C LYS A 132 -4.88 -5.10 5.14
N VAL A 133 -4.85 -4.05 4.35
CA VAL A 133 -4.86 -2.67 4.81
C VAL A 133 -6.04 -1.97 4.14
N TYR A 134 -6.79 -1.19 4.92
CA TYR A 134 -8.00 -0.52 4.44
C TYR A 134 -7.81 0.99 4.38
N PHE A 135 -8.48 1.63 3.44
CA PHE A 135 -8.50 3.08 3.26
C PHE A 135 -9.94 3.55 3.05
N LEU A 136 -10.26 4.77 3.48
CA LEU A 136 -11.58 5.35 3.29
C LEU A 136 -11.47 6.59 2.40
N SER A 137 -12.18 6.58 1.27
CA SER A 137 -12.38 7.78 0.45
C SER A 137 -13.75 8.39 0.73
N ALA A 138 -13.77 9.70 0.96
CA ALA A 138 -14.99 10.50 1.14
C ALA A 138 -15.69 10.80 -0.19
#